data_AF-A0A9W9ZE43-F1
#
_entry.id   AF-A0A9W9ZE43-F1
#
_cell.length_a   1.000
_cell.length_b   1.000
_cell.length_c   1.000
_cell.angle_alpha   90.00
_cell.angle_beta   90.00
_cell.angle_gamma   90.00
#
_symmetry.space_group_name_H-M   'P 1'
#
loop_
_entity.id
_entity.type
_entity.pdbx_description
1 polymer ?
#
loop_
_entity_poly.entity_id
_entity_poly.type
_entity_poly.pdbx_seq_one_letter_code
_entity_poly.pdbx_strand_id
1 'polypeptide(L)'
;MTMLSALWLCTFAVYLATSQAASSCDDPPLDICIVIDQTKSVGDDNYATMLESVRTLISKYNIGPDKTHISIVTFAGEAEVRASLDDARFQSQKGLNDLIDEMKANDRLGKPYTY
;
A
#
# COMPACT_ATOMS: atom_id res chain seq x y z
N MET A 1 -2.16 -56.09 19.54
CA MET A 1 -2.51 -54.86 20.29
C MET A 1 -1.67 -53.67 19.81
N THR A 2 -1.57 -53.47 18.50
CA THR A 2 -0.68 -52.47 17.86
C THR A 2 -1.35 -51.71 16.70
N MET A 3 -2.57 -52.07 16.32
CA MET A 3 -3.27 -51.47 15.18
C MET A 3 -3.82 -50.06 15.50
N LEU A 4 -4.25 -49.82 16.75
CA LEU A 4 -4.82 -48.52 17.17
C LEU A 4 -3.75 -47.42 17.32
N SER A 5 -2.53 -47.76 17.71
CA SER A 5 -1.42 -46.80 17.83
C SER A 5 -0.93 -46.31 16.47
N ALA A 6 -1.00 -47.16 15.44
CA ALA A 6 -0.65 -46.80 14.08
C ALA A 6 -1.64 -45.78 13.49
N LEU A 7 -2.95 -45.91 13.78
CA LEU A 7 -3.93 -44.91 13.35
C LEU A 7 -3.68 -43.53 13.98
N TRP A 8 -3.31 -43.48 15.26
CA TRP A 8 -3.03 -42.22 15.97
C TRP A 8 -1.75 -41.53 15.47
N LEU A 9 -0.74 -42.30 15.10
CA LEU A 9 0.48 -41.80 14.44
C LEU A 9 0.20 -41.31 13.02
N CYS A 10 -0.61 -42.03 12.25
CA CYS A 10 -0.98 -41.64 10.90
C CYS A 10 -1.82 -40.35 10.89
N THR A 11 -2.79 -40.19 11.81
CA THR A 11 -3.58 -38.95 11.88
C THR A 11 -2.74 -37.76 12.32
N PHE A 12 -1.80 -37.94 13.25
CA PHE A 12 -0.86 -36.88 13.65
C PHE A 12 0.09 -36.49 12.51
N ALA A 13 0.63 -37.48 11.77
CA ALA A 13 1.48 -37.23 10.61
C ALA A 13 0.72 -36.52 9.47
N VAL A 14 -0.53 -36.91 9.21
CA VAL A 14 -1.41 -36.24 8.24
C VAL A 14 -1.77 -34.82 8.70
N TYR A 15 -1.96 -34.59 10.00
CA TYR A 15 -2.20 -33.27 10.56
C TYR A 15 -0.97 -32.34 10.43
N LEU A 16 0.25 -32.85 10.65
CA LEU A 16 1.46 -32.07 10.38
C LEU A 16 1.65 -31.78 8.88
N ALA A 17 1.40 -32.77 8.02
CA ALA A 17 1.60 -32.65 6.58
C ALA A 17 0.60 -31.72 5.88
N THR A 18 -0.56 -31.46 6.49
CA THR A 18 -1.57 -30.53 5.94
C THR A 18 -1.31 -29.05 6.27
N SER A 19 -0.27 -28.73 7.05
CA SER A 19 0.03 -27.35 7.48
C SER A 19 1.05 -26.60 6.61
N GLN A 20 1.61 -27.21 5.57
CA GLN A 20 2.67 -26.59 4.76
C GLN A 20 2.31 -26.55 3.27
N ALA A 21 1.30 -25.75 2.96
CA ALA A 21 1.31 -24.98 1.74
C ALA A 21 1.71 -23.54 2.10
N ALA A 22 2.95 -23.36 2.54
CA ALA A 22 3.56 -22.03 2.52
C ALA A 22 3.79 -21.71 1.04
N SER A 23 2.82 -21.07 0.38
CA SER A 23 3.12 -20.36 -0.85
C SER A 23 4.19 -19.33 -0.46
N SER A 24 5.41 -19.52 -0.94
CA SER A 24 6.40 -18.47 -0.99
C SER A 24 5.88 -17.40 -1.96
N CYS A 25 4.89 -16.64 -1.51
CA CYS A 25 4.62 -15.32 -2.05
C CYS A 25 5.79 -14.48 -1.54
N ASP A 26 6.92 -14.57 -2.23
CA ASP A 26 7.92 -13.52 -2.10
C ASP A 26 7.20 -12.23 -2.49
N ASP A 27 7.21 -11.22 -1.62
CA ASP A 27 6.78 -9.86 -1.95
C ASP A 27 7.99 -9.18 -2.60
N PRO A 28 8.16 -9.25 -3.94
CA PRO A 28 9.29 -8.61 -4.58
C PRO A 28 9.24 -7.10 -4.32
N PRO A 29 10.40 -6.41 -4.28
CA PRO A 29 10.42 -4.96 -4.37
C PRO A 29 9.66 -4.50 -5.62
N LEU A 30 8.81 -3.49 -5.46
CA LEU A 30 7.97 -2.91 -6.51
C LEU A 30 8.08 -1.40 -6.46
N ASP A 31 8.01 -0.76 -7.63
CA ASP A 31 7.84 0.68 -7.75
C ASP A 31 6.39 0.97 -8.15
N ILE A 32 5.67 1.73 -7.32
CA ILE A 32 4.26 2.06 -7.55
C ILE A 32 4.12 3.57 -7.61
N CYS A 33 3.60 4.09 -8.73
CA CYS A 33 3.25 5.50 -8.87
C CYS A 33 1.73 5.67 -8.81
N ILE A 34 1.26 6.47 -7.85
CA ILE A 34 -0.16 6.79 -7.65
C ILE A 34 -0.40 8.22 -8.11
N VAL A 35 -1.31 8.40 -9.06
CA VAL A 35 -1.76 9.73 -9.51
C VAL A 35 -3.13 10.02 -8.92
N ILE A 36 -3.26 11.14 -8.22
CA ILE A 36 -4.46 11.55 -7.50
C ILE A 36 -5.05 12.78 -8.19
N ASP A 37 -6.32 12.69 -8.61
CA ASP A 37 -7.07 13.84 -9.11
C ASP A 37 -7.32 14.83 -7.95
N GLN A 38 -6.87 16.06 -8.11
CA GLN A 38 -7.02 17.16 -7.14
C GLN A 38 -7.84 18.31 -7.74
N THR A 39 -8.63 18.05 -8.77
CA THR A 39 -9.49 19.07 -9.37
C THR A 39 -10.64 19.47 -8.46
N LYS A 40 -11.11 20.72 -8.58
CA LYS A 40 -12.27 21.23 -7.84
C LYS A 40 -13.55 20.43 -8.03
N SER A 41 -13.71 19.75 -9.16
CA SER A 41 -14.88 18.89 -9.42
C SER A 41 -14.94 17.66 -8.52
N VAL A 42 -13.81 17.23 -7.95
CA VAL A 42 -13.77 16.12 -6.98
C VAL A 42 -14.54 16.50 -5.71
N GLY A 43 -14.33 17.72 -5.20
CA GLY A 43 -14.86 18.18 -3.91
C GLY A 43 -14.03 17.69 -2.71
N ASP A 44 -13.96 18.51 -1.65
CA ASP A 44 -13.01 18.31 -0.54
C ASP A 44 -13.25 16.99 0.22
N ASP A 45 -14.53 16.61 0.43
CA ASP A 45 -14.89 15.36 1.12
C ASP A 45 -14.46 14.11 0.35
N ASN A 46 -14.60 14.13 -0.98
CA ASN A 46 -14.16 13.03 -1.83
C ASN A 46 -12.63 12.99 -1.88
N TYR A 47 -11.96 14.13 -1.94
CA TYR A 47 -10.51 14.20 -1.88
C TYR A 47 -9.97 13.60 -0.58
N ALA A 48 -10.53 13.99 0.57
CA ALA A 48 -10.18 13.40 1.86
C ALA A 48 -10.40 11.88 1.90
N THR A 49 -11.46 11.39 1.25
CA THR A 49 -11.77 9.96 1.13
C THR A 49 -10.78 9.23 0.22
N MET A 50 -10.37 9.84 -0.89
CA MET A 50 -9.35 9.29 -1.78
C MET A 50 -8.00 9.18 -1.08
N LEU A 51 -7.59 10.20 -0.30
CA LEU A 51 -6.36 10.16 0.49
C LEU A 51 -6.36 9.00 1.50
N GLU A 52 -7.48 8.75 2.16
CA GLU A 52 -7.62 7.60 3.08
C GLU A 52 -7.59 6.25 2.34
N SER A 53 -8.15 6.21 1.13
CA SER A 53 -8.08 5.03 0.26
C SER A 53 -6.64 4.74 -0.19
N VAL A 54 -5.87 5.79 -0.52
CA VAL A 54 -4.44 5.70 -0.84
C VAL A 54 -3.66 5.20 0.37
N ARG A 55 -3.91 5.73 1.56
CA ARG A 55 -3.30 5.23 2.82
C ARG A 55 -3.57 3.74 3.02
N THR A 56 -4.82 3.30 2.85
CA THR A 56 -5.23 1.91 2.99
C THR A 56 -4.59 1.00 1.92
N LEU A 57 -4.34 1.52 0.73
CA LEU A 57 -3.63 0.80 -0.32
C LEU A 57 -2.15 0.63 0.03
N ILE A 58 -1.49 1.71 0.45
CA ILE A 58 -0.08 1.74 0.82
C ILE A 58 0.20 0.78 1.98
N SER A 59 -0.70 0.69 2.97
CA SER A 59 -0.52 -0.18 4.13
C SER A 59 -0.49 -1.68 3.83
N LYS A 60 -0.77 -2.09 2.57
CA LYS A 60 -0.69 -3.50 2.14
C LYS A 60 0.70 -3.90 1.67
N TYR A 61 1.61 -2.94 1.49
CA TYR A 61 2.94 -3.17 0.97
C TYR A 61 4.00 -3.03 2.05
N ASN A 62 5.10 -3.77 1.90
CA ASN A 62 6.27 -3.64 2.76
C ASN A 62 7.15 -2.50 2.24
N ILE A 63 7.02 -1.31 2.84
CA ILE A 63 7.76 -0.11 2.42
C ILE A 63 9.11 -0.02 3.12
N GLY A 64 10.18 0.18 2.36
CA GLY A 64 11.53 0.29 2.90
C GLY A 64 12.59 0.57 1.82
N PRO A 65 13.84 0.88 2.21
CA PRO A 65 14.90 1.24 1.26
C PRO A 65 15.17 0.19 0.19
N ASP A 66 15.16 -1.10 0.55
CA ASP A 66 15.36 -2.23 -0.38
C ASP A 66 14.06 -3.02 -0.63
N LYS A 67 12.90 -2.36 -0.48
CA LYS A 67 11.56 -2.97 -0.57
C LYS A 67 10.68 -2.16 -1.52
N THR A 68 9.36 -2.22 -1.38
CA THR A 68 8.44 -1.45 -2.22
C THR A 68 8.66 0.05 -2.03
N HIS A 69 8.77 0.79 -3.12
CA HIS A 69 8.80 2.25 -3.14
C HIS A 69 7.49 2.79 -3.73
N ILE A 70 7.03 3.92 -3.20
CA ILE A 70 5.78 4.53 -3.62
C ILE A 70 6.00 6.01 -3.94
N SER A 71 5.55 6.39 -5.13
CA SER A 71 5.45 7.79 -5.55
C SER A 71 3.99 8.23 -5.51
N ILE A 72 3.78 9.47 -5.06
CA ILE A 72 2.47 10.13 -5.05
C ILE A 72 2.58 11.39 -5.89
N VAL A 73 1.70 11.51 -6.87
CA VAL A 73 1.58 12.69 -7.74
C VAL A 73 0.14 13.20 -7.64
N THR A 74 -0.06 14.48 -7.38
CA THR A 74 -1.37 15.11 -7.53
C THR A 74 -1.47 15.77 -8.89
N PHE A 75 -2.69 15.79 -9.44
CA PHE A 75 -2.95 16.39 -10.74
C PHE A 75 -4.24 17.22 -10.71
N ALA A 76 -4.14 18.47 -11.17
CA ALA A 76 -5.31 19.29 -11.47
C ALA A 76 -5.08 20.11 -12.75
N GLY A 77 -4.50 21.30 -12.58
CA GLY A 77 -4.02 22.13 -13.69
C GLY A 77 -2.56 21.89 -14.01
N GLU A 78 -1.77 21.36 -13.09
CA GLU A 78 -0.39 20.92 -13.31
C GLU A 78 -0.16 19.66 -12.47
N ALA A 79 0.88 18.89 -12.81
CA ALA A 79 1.29 17.74 -12.02
C ALA A 79 2.25 18.19 -10.91
N GLU A 80 1.98 17.78 -9.67
CA GLU A 80 2.87 18.01 -8.54
C GLU A 80 3.34 16.67 -7.97
N VAL A 81 4.66 16.47 -7.94
CA VAL A 81 5.25 15.30 -7.28
C VAL A 81 5.27 15.54 -5.78
N ARG A 82 4.42 14.81 -5.05
CA ARG A 82 4.30 14.88 -3.59
C ARG A 82 5.31 13.95 -2.90
N ALA A 83 5.59 12.82 -3.53
CA ALA A 83 6.65 11.88 -3.14
C ALA A 83 7.31 11.30 -4.39
N SER A 84 8.64 11.37 -4.48
CA SER A 84 9.42 10.69 -5.51
C SER A 84 9.94 9.34 -5.00
N LEU A 85 10.21 8.40 -5.91
CA LEU A 85 10.68 7.05 -5.56
C LEU A 85 12.07 7.05 -4.88
N ASP A 86 12.89 8.03 -5.20
CA ASP A 86 14.27 8.18 -4.73
C ASP A 86 14.41 9.00 -3.43
N ASP A 87 13.30 9.49 -2.87
CA ASP A 87 13.33 10.25 -1.63
C ASP A 87 13.23 9.32 -0.41
N ALA A 88 14.35 9.22 0.33
CA ALA A 88 14.48 8.39 1.52
C ALA A 88 13.43 8.69 2.60
N ARG A 89 12.85 9.90 2.64
CA ARG A 89 11.77 10.24 3.59
C ARG A 89 10.53 9.39 3.34
N PHE A 90 10.23 9.08 2.08
CA PHE A 90 9.03 8.35 1.65
C PHE A 90 9.27 6.85 1.46
N GLN A 91 10.51 6.38 1.61
CA GLN A 91 10.85 4.96 1.73
C GLN A 91 10.52 4.39 3.13
N SER A 92 9.46 4.88 3.76
CA SER A 92 8.95 4.38 5.04
C SER A 92 7.44 4.54 5.12
N GLN A 93 6.77 3.57 5.77
CA GLN A 93 5.33 3.63 6.01
C GLN A 93 4.94 4.92 6.76
N LYS A 94 5.76 5.34 7.73
CA LYS A 94 5.52 6.56 8.51
C LYS A 94 5.59 7.80 7.62
N GLY A 95 6.64 7.95 6.80
CA GLY A 95 6.80 9.13 5.95
C GLY A 95 5.68 9.30 4.93
N LEU A 96 5.20 8.19 4.34
CA LEU A 96 4.03 8.22 3.46
C LEU A 96 2.74 8.59 4.22
N ASN A 97 2.55 8.06 5.43
CA ASN A 97 1.37 8.39 6.25
C ASN A 97 1.37 9.86 6.69
N ASP A 98 2.53 10.39 7.10
CA ASP A 98 2.71 11.79 7.50
C ASP A 98 2.43 12.73 6.30
N LEU A 99 2.91 12.38 5.11
CA LEU A 99 2.62 13.13 3.88
C LEU A 99 1.11 13.18 3.60
N ILE A 100 0.41 12.05 3.72
CA ILE A 100 -1.05 12.01 3.53
C ILE A 100 -1.78 12.87 4.55
N ASP A 101 -1.32 12.90 5.81
CA ASP A 101 -1.89 13.79 6.84
C ASP A 101 -1.64 15.27 6.50
N GLU A 102 -0.44 15.61 6.03
CA GLU A 102 -0.11 16.97 5.57
C GLU A 102 -0.99 17.39 4.40
N MET A 103 -1.13 16.52 3.38
CA MET A 103 -2.00 16.74 2.22
C MET A 103 -3.44 16.97 2.67
N LYS A 104 -3.97 16.09 3.53
CA LYS A 104 -5.36 16.20 4.03
C LYS A 104 -5.61 17.49 4.81
N ALA A 105 -4.60 18.01 5.51
CA ALA A 105 -4.72 19.23 6.31
C ALA A 105 -4.56 20.52 5.49
N ASN A 106 -3.70 20.51 4.47
CA ASN A 106 -3.21 21.74 3.83
C ASN A 106 -3.63 21.90 2.37
N ASP A 107 -3.94 20.81 1.68
CA ASP A 107 -4.21 20.86 0.25
C ASP A 107 -5.50 21.63 -0.06
N ARG A 108 -5.50 22.24 -1.24
CA ARG A 108 -6.67 22.94 -1.79
C ARG A 108 -6.89 22.47 -3.20
N LEU A 109 -8.14 22.20 -3.56
CA LEU A 109 -8.47 21.72 -4.89
C LEU A 109 -8.17 22.75 -5.98
N GLY A 110 -7.43 22.29 -6.99
CA GLY A 110 -6.98 23.07 -8.14
C GLY A 110 -8.05 23.20 -9.21
N LYS A 111 -7.96 24.24 -10.05
CA LYS A 111 -8.77 24.30 -11.27
C LYS A 111 -8.24 23.26 -12.28
N PRO A 112 -9.10 22.64 -13.10
CA PRO A 112 -8.62 21.81 -14.21
C PRO A 112 -7.87 22.68 -15.24
N TYR A 113 -7.08 22.04 -16.11
CA TYR A 113 -6.52 22.70 -17.29
C TYR A 113 -7.63 23.37 -18.11
N THR A 114 -7.45 24.65 -18.41
CA THR A 114 -8.31 25.40 -19.35
C THR A 114 -7.49 25.70 -20.59
N TYR A 115 -7.97 25.26 -21.75
CA TYR A 115 -7.43 25.59 -23.07
C TYR A 115 -7.71 27.04 -23.47
#